data_AF-A0A220SUD4-F1
#
_entry.id   AF-A0A220SUD4-F1
#
_cell.length_a   1.000
_cell.length_b   1.000
_cell.length_c   1.000
_cell.angle_alpha   90.00
_cell.angle_beta   90.00
_cell.angle_gamma   90.00
#
_symmetry.space_group_name_H-M   'P 1'
#
loop_
_entity.id
_entity.type
_entity.pdbx_description
1 polymer ?
#
loop_
_entity_poly.entity_id
_entity_poly.type
_entity_poly.pdbx_seq_one_letter_code
_entity_poly.pdbx_strand_id
1 'polypeptide(L)'
;MWPGKSDDDGENWLRGRTKNAEEFDAYMLRGNLLLDTGVICLTRTDTNYLMWSHYASSHSGFCIGFDDAIVEALDDRHTALNGDVEYVKSPPEVNFYTADVYDIVRAIFLHKGESWKYEEEFRIISELPGLKKLDTSLIKEISIGCKPYPELESFARELLDSNLAVYKMLCPTDSYQLKRVELDKNLSFQGY
;
A
#
# COMPACT_ATOMS: atom_id res chain seq x y z
N MET A 1 -45.27 -23.01 5.22
CA MET A 1 -45.03 -23.46 6.60
C MET A 1 -44.46 -24.87 6.54
N TRP A 2 -43.19 -25.06 6.91
CA TRP A 2 -42.52 -26.36 6.83
C TRP A 2 -43.04 -27.25 7.98
N PRO A 3 -43.49 -28.51 7.74
CA PRO A 3 -44.05 -29.32 8.83
C PRO A 3 -42.99 -29.62 9.91
N GLY A 4 -43.29 -29.29 11.17
CA GLY A 4 -42.46 -29.64 12.34
C GLY A 4 -41.38 -28.62 12.74
N LYS A 5 -41.39 -27.41 12.18
CA LYS A 5 -40.48 -26.29 12.51
C LYS A 5 -41.31 -25.13 13.03
N SER A 6 -40.83 -24.42 14.06
CA SER A 6 -41.51 -23.20 14.54
C SER A 6 -41.41 -22.09 13.50
N ASP A 7 -42.28 -21.08 13.58
CA ASP A 7 -42.18 -19.91 12.71
C ASP A 7 -40.82 -19.19 12.89
N ASP A 8 -40.26 -19.20 14.11
CA ASP A 8 -38.90 -18.72 14.41
C ASP A 8 -37.81 -19.48 13.65
N ASP A 9 -37.95 -20.80 13.49
CA ASP A 9 -37.01 -21.60 12.69
C ASP A 9 -37.08 -21.20 11.20
N GLY A 10 -38.28 -20.89 10.72
CA GLY A 10 -38.51 -20.38 9.36
C GLY A 10 -37.88 -19.01 9.13
N GLU A 11 -38.08 -18.08 10.07
CA GLU A 11 -37.46 -16.75 10.02
C GLU A 11 -35.93 -16.81 10.11
N ASN A 12 -35.38 -17.62 11.01
CA ASN A 12 -33.93 -17.76 11.15
C ASN A 12 -33.30 -18.37 9.90
N TRP A 13 -33.96 -19.34 9.27
CA TRP A 13 -33.50 -19.91 8.00
C TRP A 13 -33.56 -18.91 6.84
N LEU A 14 -34.63 -18.09 6.79
CA LEU A 14 -34.75 -17.01 5.81
C LEU A 14 -33.64 -15.97 6.01
N ARG A 15 -33.45 -15.47 7.25
CA ARG A 15 -32.38 -14.53 7.61
C ARG A 15 -30.99 -15.07 7.29
N GLY A 16 -30.74 -16.36 7.53
CA GLY A 16 -29.48 -17.01 7.17
C GLY A 16 -29.24 -17.06 5.66
N ARG A 17 -30.29 -17.27 4.86
CA ARG A 17 -30.19 -17.20 3.39
C ARG A 17 -29.98 -15.79 2.89
N THR A 18 -30.66 -14.79 3.44
CA THR A 18 -30.45 -13.38 3.06
C THR A 18 -29.03 -12.97 3.40
N LYS A 19 -28.54 -13.28 4.61
CA LYS A 19 -27.17 -12.99 5.02
C LYS A 19 -26.13 -13.62 4.09
N ASN A 20 -26.29 -14.90 3.73
CA ASN A 20 -25.37 -15.56 2.80
C ASN A 20 -25.41 -14.94 1.38
N ALA A 21 -26.56 -14.45 0.93
CA ALA A 21 -26.68 -13.77 -0.35
C ALA A 21 -26.04 -12.37 -0.31
N GLU A 22 -26.28 -11.61 0.77
CA GLU A 22 -25.67 -10.30 1.00
C GLU A 22 -24.13 -10.39 1.09
N GLU A 23 -23.60 -11.41 1.78
CA GLU A 23 -22.17 -11.69 1.85
C GLU A 23 -21.58 -12.05 0.48
N PHE A 24 -22.31 -12.81 -0.34
CA PHE A 24 -21.89 -13.15 -1.70
C PHE A 24 -21.87 -11.92 -2.61
N ASP A 25 -22.93 -11.10 -2.58
CA ASP A 25 -23.02 -9.86 -3.35
C ASP A 25 -21.91 -8.87 -2.95
N ALA A 26 -21.67 -8.73 -1.64
CA ALA A 26 -20.56 -7.94 -1.09
C ALA A 26 -19.20 -8.43 -1.60
N TYR A 27 -18.97 -9.75 -1.59
CA TYR A 27 -17.74 -10.35 -2.09
C TYR A 27 -17.54 -10.08 -3.58
N MET A 28 -18.58 -10.26 -4.40
CA MET A 28 -18.54 -10.01 -5.84
C MET A 28 -18.33 -8.53 -6.16
N LEU A 29 -19.04 -7.63 -5.49
CA LEU A 29 -18.89 -6.18 -5.66
C LEU A 29 -17.49 -5.72 -5.29
N ARG A 30 -16.96 -6.18 -4.15
CA ARG A 30 -15.57 -5.92 -3.75
C ARG A 30 -14.59 -6.42 -4.81
N GLY A 31 -14.81 -7.63 -5.33
CA GLY A 31 -13.99 -8.20 -6.40
C GLY A 31 -13.97 -7.33 -7.66
N ASN A 32 -15.15 -6.90 -8.13
CA ASN A 32 -15.26 -6.05 -9.32
C ASN A 32 -14.59 -4.69 -9.10
N LEU A 33 -14.84 -4.03 -7.97
CA LEU A 33 -14.20 -2.75 -7.64
C LEU A 33 -12.67 -2.88 -7.60
N LEU A 34 -12.12 -3.95 -7.04
CA LEU A 34 -10.67 -4.18 -7.01
C LEU A 34 -10.07 -4.41 -8.41
N LEU A 35 -10.83 -4.94 -9.36
CA LEU A 35 -10.37 -5.17 -10.74
C LEU A 35 -10.43 -3.90 -11.59
N ASP A 36 -11.45 -3.07 -11.36
CA ASP A 36 -11.74 -1.90 -12.19
C ASP A 36 -11.19 -0.59 -11.60
N THR A 37 -10.55 -0.62 -10.42
CA THR A 37 -9.99 0.57 -9.75
C THR A 37 -8.47 0.50 -9.74
N GLY A 38 -7.82 1.62 -10.05
CA GLY A 38 -6.37 1.78 -9.87
C GLY A 38 -6.04 2.18 -8.43
N VAL A 39 -5.04 1.56 -7.80
CA VAL A 39 -4.59 1.94 -6.46
C VAL A 39 -3.09 2.25 -6.51
N ILE A 40 -2.74 3.49 -6.22
CA ILE A 40 -1.36 3.90 -6.00
C ILE A 40 -1.08 3.82 -4.51
N CYS A 41 -0.05 3.08 -4.12
CA CYS A 41 0.35 2.87 -2.73
C CYS A 41 1.69 3.56 -2.46
N LEU A 42 1.72 4.50 -1.53
CA LEU A 42 2.91 5.20 -1.04
C LEU A 42 3.13 4.86 0.43
N THR A 43 4.33 5.07 0.95
CA THR A 43 4.67 4.88 2.36
C THR A 43 5.33 6.13 2.93
N ARG A 44 5.10 6.42 4.21
CA ARG A 44 5.81 7.49 4.94
C ARG A 44 7.08 7.03 5.63
N THR A 45 7.41 5.74 5.55
CA THR A 45 8.59 5.18 6.21
C THR A 45 9.48 4.46 5.21
N ASP A 46 10.77 4.81 5.26
CA ASP A 46 11.82 4.22 4.43
C ASP A 46 12.82 3.40 5.27
N THR A 47 12.64 3.33 6.59
CA THR A 47 13.56 2.63 7.52
C THR A 47 12.97 1.32 8.06
N ASN A 48 11.71 1.02 7.74
CA ASN A 48 11.05 -0.18 8.24
C ASN A 48 11.64 -1.47 7.62
N TYR A 49 12.19 -2.34 8.46
CA TYR A 49 12.84 -3.57 7.99
C TYR A 49 11.91 -4.50 7.19
N LEU A 50 10.65 -4.66 7.60
CA LEU A 50 9.70 -5.53 6.91
C LEU A 50 9.32 -4.97 5.54
N MET A 51 9.24 -3.64 5.40
CA MET A 51 9.02 -3.00 4.09
C MET A 51 10.11 -3.38 3.09
N TRP A 52 11.38 -3.33 3.50
CA TRP A 52 12.50 -3.72 2.65
C TRP A 52 12.54 -5.22 2.37
N SER A 53 12.08 -6.05 3.30
CA SER A 53 11.92 -7.49 3.09
C SER A 53 10.86 -7.78 2.02
N HIS A 54 9.70 -7.11 2.07
CA HIS A 54 8.55 -7.40 1.22
C HIS A 54 8.61 -6.71 -0.15
N TYR A 55 9.01 -5.44 -0.19
CA TYR A 55 8.87 -4.59 -1.38
C TYR A 55 10.19 -4.28 -2.09
N ALA A 56 11.33 -4.57 -1.48
CA ALA A 56 12.65 -4.27 -2.04
C ALA A 56 13.50 -5.54 -2.24
N SER A 57 12.89 -6.62 -2.76
CA SER A 57 13.59 -7.87 -3.08
C SER A 57 14.47 -8.39 -1.93
N SER A 58 13.90 -8.48 -0.74
CA SER A 58 14.63 -8.91 0.47
C SER A 58 15.88 -8.06 0.74
N HIS A 59 15.73 -6.74 0.83
CA HIS A 59 16.81 -5.76 1.07
C HIS A 59 17.87 -5.67 -0.05
N SER A 60 17.61 -6.20 -1.24
CA SER A 60 18.53 -6.15 -2.40
C SER A 60 18.11 -5.14 -3.47
N GLY A 61 16.90 -4.60 -3.36
CA GLY A 61 16.32 -3.60 -4.26
C GLY A 61 16.56 -2.16 -3.79
N PHE A 62 15.64 -1.28 -4.15
CA PHE A 62 15.71 0.16 -3.89
C PHE A 62 14.34 0.72 -3.49
N CYS A 63 14.34 1.94 -2.98
CA CYS A 63 13.19 2.76 -2.67
C CYS A 63 13.39 4.14 -3.30
N ILE A 64 12.32 4.71 -3.86
CA ILE A 64 12.33 6.07 -4.43
C ILE A 64 11.61 6.98 -3.45
N GLY A 65 12.27 8.05 -3.03
CA GLY A 65 11.67 9.12 -2.24
C GLY A 65 11.21 10.28 -3.12
N PHE A 66 10.01 10.77 -2.85
CA PHE A 66 9.36 11.83 -3.61
C PHE A 66 9.19 13.09 -2.76
N ASP A 67 9.06 14.23 -3.45
CA ASP A 67 8.49 15.44 -2.88
C ASP A 67 7.00 15.22 -2.57
N ASP A 68 6.50 15.83 -1.48
CA ASP A 68 5.08 15.71 -1.09
C ASP A 68 4.12 16.20 -2.20
N ALA A 69 4.58 17.12 -3.07
CA ALA A 69 3.82 17.54 -4.25
C ALA A 69 3.46 16.38 -5.21
N ILE A 70 4.05 15.20 -5.04
CA ILE A 70 3.69 14.00 -5.81
C ILE A 70 2.24 13.60 -5.62
N VAL A 71 1.68 13.84 -4.42
CA VAL A 71 0.28 13.52 -4.14
C VAL A 71 -0.63 14.37 -5.00
N GLU A 72 -0.41 15.68 -5.04
CA GLU A 72 -1.15 16.61 -5.90
C GLU A 72 -0.93 16.33 -7.39
N ALA A 73 0.28 15.94 -7.79
CA ALA A 73 0.60 15.62 -9.18
C ALA A 73 -0.09 14.34 -9.68
N LEU A 74 -0.34 13.39 -8.78
CA LEU A 74 -1.04 12.13 -9.08
C LEU A 74 -2.55 12.23 -8.86
N ASP A 75 -3.00 13.24 -8.11
CA ASP A 75 -4.40 13.55 -7.88
C ASP A 75 -5.00 14.28 -9.09
N ASP A 76 -5.52 13.51 -10.05
CA ASP A 76 -6.11 14.03 -11.27
C ASP A 76 -7.65 13.90 -11.27
N ARG A 77 -8.28 14.28 -12.39
CA ARG A 77 -9.74 14.23 -12.56
C ARG A 77 -10.36 12.83 -12.43
N HIS A 78 -9.56 11.79 -12.43
CA HIS A 78 -9.98 10.39 -12.26
C HIS A 78 -9.68 9.87 -10.86
N THR A 79 -9.26 10.71 -9.92
CA THR A 79 -9.13 10.31 -8.52
C THR A 79 -10.51 10.25 -7.87
N ALA A 80 -10.87 9.08 -7.35
CA ALA A 80 -12.07 8.89 -6.56
C ALA A 80 -11.87 9.32 -5.10
N LEU A 81 -10.71 8.99 -4.52
CA LEU A 81 -10.38 9.23 -3.13
C LEU A 81 -8.86 9.17 -2.93
N ASN A 82 -8.32 9.91 -1.99
CA ASN A 82 -6.96 9.69 -1.48
C ASN A 82 -6.93 9.83 0.05
N GLY A 83 -5.94 9.21 0.68
CA GLY A 83 -5.78 9.32 2.12
C GLY A 83 -4.91 8.24 2.76
N ASP A 84 -4.71 8.44 4.06
CA ASP A 84 -4.12 7.48 4.97
C ASP A 84 -4.94 6.18 5.05
N VAL A 85 -4.23 5.05 5.05
CA VAL A 85 -4.84 3.76 5.35
C VAL A 85 -5.14 3.66 6.85
N GLU A 86 -6.39 3.35 7.17
CA GLU A 86 -6.85 3.02 8.51
C GLU A 86 -6.62 1.54 8.82
N TYR A 87 -5.84 1.28 9.86
CA TYR A 87 -5.43 -0.08 10.23
C TYR A 87 -6.37 -0.65 11.29
N VAL A 88 -7.08 -1.72 10.94
CA VAL A 88 -8.17 -2.31 11.74
C VAL A 88 -7.95 -3.79 12.04
N LYS A 89 -8.50 -4.29 13.14
CA LYS A 89 -8.38 -5.70 13.57
C LYS A 89 -9.27 -6.65 12.77
N SER A 90 -10.39 -6.15 12.29
CA SER A 90 -11.36 -6.87 11.47
C SER A 90 -11.72 -6.01 10.26
N PRO A 91 -11.99 -6.61 9.10
CA PRO A 91 -12.48 -5.87 7.94
C PRO A 91 -13.73 -5.02 8.29
N PRO A 92 -13.87 -3.80 7.75
CA PRO A 92 -15.06 -2.99 7.97
C PRO A 92 -16.32 -3.70 7.44
N GLU A 93 -17.41 -3.63 8.20
CA GLU A 93 -18.73 -4.07 7.76
C GLU A 93 -19.42 -2.91 7.04
N VAL A 94 -19.75 -3.09 5.76
CA VAL A 94 -20.47 -2.09 4.96
C VAL A 94 -21.72 -2.74 4.36
N ASN A 95 -22.87 -2.11 4.58
CA ASN A 95 -24.09 -2.49 3.88
C ASN A 95 -24.12 -1.80 2.52
N PHE A 96 -23.77 -2.54 1.47
CA PHE A 96 -23.68 -2.03 0.10
C PHE A 96 -25.01 -1.56 -0.51
N TYR A 97 -26.15 -1.86 0.12
CA TYR A 97 -27.46 -1.38 -0.34
C TYR A 97 -27.84 -0.01 0.24
N THR A 98 -27.26 0.37 1.37
CA THR A 98 -27.63 1.60 2.10
C THR A 98 -26.48 2.58 2.29
N ALA A 99 -25.24 2.10 2.25
CA ALA A 99 -24.06 2.94 2.39
C ALA A 99 -23.90 3.84 1.16
N ASP A 100 -23.35 5.02 1.38
CA ASP A 100 -22.93 5.87 0.27
C ASP A 100 -21.68 5.30 -0.42
N VAL A 101 -21.46 5.73 -1.66
CA VAL A 101 -20.33 5.25 -2.48
C VAL A 101 -18.99 5.62 -1.85
N TYR A 102 -18.89 6.76 -1.16
CA TYR A 102 -17.66 7.21 -0.54
C TYR A 102 -17.26 6.28 0.62
N ASP A 103 -18.20 5.91 1.48
CA ASP A 103 -18.00 4.96 2.58
C ASP A 103 -17.63 3.57 2.07
N ILE A 104 -18.26 3.12 0.97
CA ILE A 104 -17.92 1.86 0.31
C ILE A 104 -16.46 1.89 -0.19
N VAL A 105 -16.07 2.92 -0.94
CA VAL A 105 -14.71 3.06 -1.48
C VAL A 105 -13.70 3.16 -0.33
N ARG A 106 -13.97 3.98 0.69
CA ARG A 106 -13.09 4.11 1.86
C ARG A 106 -12.94 2.79 2.60
N ALA A 107 -14.02 2.04 2.82
CA ALA A 107 -13.97 0.75 3.51
C ALA A 107 -13.15 -0.30 2.75
N ILE A 108 -13.26 -0.33 1.42
CA ILE A 108 -12.54 -1.29 0.58
C ILE A 108 -11.06 -0.91 0.43
N PHE A 109 -10.79 0.37 0.17
CA PHE A 109 -9.48 0.80 -0.31
C PHE A 109 -8.65 1.57 0.71
N LEU A 110 -9.22 2.14 1.77
CA LEU A 110 -8.47 2.84 2.81
C LEU A 110 -8.46 2.09 4.14
N HIS A 111 -8.76 0.79 4.14
CA HIS A 111 -8.58 -0.06 5.33
C HIS A 111 -7.63 -1.21 5.05
N LYS A 112 -6.86 -1.60 6.07
CA LYS A 112 -5.96 -2.75 6.03
C LYS A 112 -5.86 -3.39 7.41
N GLY A 113 -5.47 -4.67 7.46
CA GLY A 113 -5.29 -5.38 8.72
C GLY A 113 -4.20 -4.73 9.58
N GLU A 114 -4.43 -4.66 10.90
CA GLU A 114 -3.50 -4.05 11.87
C GLU A 114 -2.08 -4.62 11.83
N SER A 115 -1.92 -5.89 11.42
CA SER A 115 -0.61 -6.52 11.23
C SER A 115 0.27 -5.80 10.19
N TRP A 116 -0.31 -5.02 9.30
CA TRP A 116 0.38 -4.26 8.24
C TRP A 116 0.56 -2.78 8.59
N LYS A 117 0.23 -2.36 9.81
CA LYS A 117 0.33 -0.96 10.26
C LYS A 117 1.72 -0.34 10.05
N TYR A 118 2.74 -1.18 10.05
CA TYR A 118 4.13 -0.78 9.87
C TYR A 118 4.45 -0.21 8.47
N GLU A 119 3.55 -0.36 7.50
CA GLU A 119 3.73 0.19 6.15
C GLU A 119 3.45 1.69 6.08
N GLU A 120 2.70 2.26 7.04
CA GLU A 120 2.32 3.69 7.08
C GLU A 120 1.81 4.19 5.72
N GLU A 121 0.88 3.43 5.15
CA GLU A 121 0.48 3.53 3.75
C GLU A 121 -0.42 4.75 3.50
N PHE A 122 -0.11 5.49 2.45
CA PHE A 122 -0.98 6.51 1.86
C PHE A 122 -1.41 6.03 0.48
N ARG A 123 -2.72 6.07 0.19
CA ARG A 123 -3.26 5.59 -1.09
C ARG A 123 -3.90 6.71 -1.89
N ILE A 124 -3.75 6.64 -3.20
CA ILE A 124 -4.52 7.42 -4.19
C ILE A 124 -5.33 6.42 -5.01
N ILE A 125 -6.65 6.55 -4.95
CA ILE A 125 -7.62 5.64 -5.57
C ILE A 125 -8.10 6.28 -6.87
N SER A 126 -7.75 5.66 -7.99
CA SER A 126 -8.12 6.07 -9.34
C SER A 126 -9.33 5.28 -9.81
N GLU A 127 -10.34 5.96 -10.33
CA GLU A 127 -11.56 5.37 -10.93
C GLU A 127 -11.27 4.40 -12.07
N LEU A 128 -10.09 4.52 -12.69
CA LEU A 128 -9.65 3.68 -13.80
C LEU A 128 -8.35 2.97 -13.44
N PRO A 129 -8.18 1.69 -13.86
CA PRO A 129 -6.94 0.99 -13.71
C PRO A 129 -5.97 1.42 -14.83
N GLY A 130 -4.68 1.21 -14.62
CA GLY A 130 -3.65 1.42 -15.63
C GLY A 130 -2.50 2.31 -15.16
N LEU A 131 -1.67 2.72 -16.12
CA LEU A 131 -0.44 3.47 -15.85
C LEU A 131 -0.75 4.96 -15.68
N LYS A 132 -0.35 5.50 -14.53
CA LYS A 132 -0.28 6.94 -14.28
C LYS A 132 1.12 7.43 -14.64
N LYS A 133 1.18 8.57 -15.34
CA LYS A 133 2.47 9.19 -15.67
C LYS A 133 3.02 9.84 -14.39
N LEU A 134 4.21 9.40 -14.00
CA LEU A 134 4.93 10.00 -12.88
C LEU A 134 5.71 11.24 -13.35
N ASP A 135 5.60 12.34 -12.61
CA ASP A 135 6.49 13.48 -12.80
C ASP A 135 7.84 13.18 -12.15
N THR A 136 8.84 12.87 -12.97
CA THR A 136 10.18 12.51 -12.51
C THR A 136 10.92 13.68 -11.85
N SER A 137 10.47 14.92 -12.04
CA SER A 137 11.07 16.08 -11.36
C SER A 137 10.79 16.10 -9.85
N LEU A 138 9.78 15.35 -9.41
CA LEU A 138 9.41 15.20 -8.01
C LEU A 138 10.18 14.07 -7.31
N ILE A 139 11.01 13.31 -8.03
CA ILE A 139 11.94 12.37 -7.41
C ILE A 139 13.04 13.17 -6.72
N LYS A 140 13.21 12.98 -5.41
CA LYS A 140 14.23 13.68 -4.61
C LYS A 140 15.40 12.81 -4.26
N GLU A 141 15.14 11.52 -4.09
CA GLU A 141 16.14 10.61 -3.56
C GLU A 141 15.90 9.16 -3.98
N ILE A 142 16.97 8.39 -3.91
CA ILE A 142 16.93 6.94 -4.06
C ILE A 142 17.70 6.32 -2.91
N SER A 143 17.07 5.38 -2.22
CA SER A 143 17.71 4.53 -1.22
C SER A 143 17.93 3.15 -1.83
N ILE A 144 19.12 2.57 -1.70
CA ILE A 144 19.38 1.17 -2.04
C ILE A 144 19.46 0.32 -0.77
N GLY A 145 19.10 -0.95 -0.88
CA GLY A 145 19.01 -1.84 0.27
C GLY A 145 20.36 -2.18 0.91
N CYS A 146 20.32 -2.98 1.97
CA CYS A 146 21.51 -3.36 2.75
C CYS A 146 22.48 -4.25 1.96
N LYS A 147 21.96 -5.04 1.03
CA LYS A 147 22.74 -5.97 0.20
C LYS A 147 22.30 -5.85 -1.25
N PRO A 148 22.50 -4.67 -1.87
CA PRO A 148 21.99 -4.40 -3.20
C PRO A 148 22.71 -5.30 -4.21
N TYR A 149 22.04 -5.60 -5.33
CA TYR A 149 22.70 -6.24 -6.46
C TYR A 149 23.87 -5.35 -6.96
N PRO A 150 25.01 -5.92 -7.39
CA PRO A 150 26.16 -5.14 -7.84
C PRO A 150 25.84 -4.11 -8.94
N GLU A 151 24.93 -4.46 -9.84
CA GLU A 151 24.46 -3.60 -10.93
C GLU A 151 23.66 -2.41 -10.39
N LEU A 152 22.81 -2.64 -9.39
CA LEU A 152 22.05 -1.58 -8.71
C LEU A 152 22.98 -0.66 -7.92
N GLU A 153 23.98 -1.21 -7.22
CA GLU A 153 24.96 -0.38 -6.51
C GLU A 153 25.79 0.46 -7.49
N SER A 154 26.17 -0.09 -8.64
CA SER A 154 26.89 0.65 -9.69
C SER A 154 26.03 1.78 -10.26
N PHE A 155 24.76 1.49 -10.59
CA PHE A 155 23.82 2.50 -11.08
C PHE A 155 23.56 3.61 -10.04
N ALA A 156 23.38 3.25 -8.77
CA ALA A 156 23.21 4.22 -7.70
C ALA A 156 24.42 5.15 -7.55
N ARG A 157 25.64 4.66 -7.80
CA ARG A 157 26.86 5.48 -7.81
C ARG A 157 26.92 6.44 -8.99
N GLU A 158 26.43 6.05 -10.16
CA GLU A 158 26.31 6.95 -11.31
C GLU A 158 25.33 8.10 -11.02
N LEU A 159 24.28 7.84 -10.25
CA LEU A 159 23.32 8.86 -9.84
C LEU A 159 23.88 9.91 -8.88
N LEU A 160 25.04 9.67 -8.26
CA LEU A 160 25.73 10.68 -7.43
C LEU A 160 26.20 11.89 -8.24
N ASP A 161 26.29 11.77 -9.57
CA ASP A 161 26.58 12.90 -10.47
C ASP A 161 25.33 13.72 -10.82
N SER A 162 24.15 13.28 -10.38
CA SER A 162 22.88 13.98 -10.54
C SER A 162 22.54 14.87 -9.34
N ASN A 163 21.41 15.57 -9.40
CA ASN A 163 20.88 16.34 -8.26
C ASN A 163 20.09 15.49 -7.25
N LEU A 164 20.08 14.16 -7.39
CA LEU A 164 19.38 13.26 -6.49
C LEU A 164 20.27 12.90 -5.30
N ALA A 165 19.67 12.91 -4.11
CA ALA A 165 20.32 12.36 -2.94
C ALA A 165 20.26 10.81 -3.01
N VAL A 166 21.40 10.16 -2.81
CA VAL A 166 21.48 8.69 -2.88
C VAL A 166 21.89 8.14 -1.53
N TYR A 167 21.15 7.14 -1.06
CA TYR A 167 21.37 6.54 0.25
C TYR A 167 21.56 5.03 0.14
N LYS A 168 22.27 4.47 1.11
CA LYS A 168 22.36 3.03 1.33
C LYS A 168 21.79 2.72 2.71
N MET A 169 20.92 1.72 2.76
CA MET A 169 20.41 1.20 4.02
C MET A 169 21.46 0.32 4.68
N LEU A 170 21.60 0.43 5.99
CA LEU A 170 22.40 -0.45 6.83
C LEU A 170 21.47 -1.22 7.76
N CYS A 171 21.90 -2.41 8.18
CA CYS A 171 21.15 -3.27 9.08
C CYS A 171 21.88 -3.33 10.43
N PRO A 172 21.55 -2.45 11.38
CA PRO A 172 22.19 -2.46 12.69
C PRO A 172 22.01 -3.81 13.38
N THR A 173 22.98 -4.20 14.21
CA THR A 173 22.92 -5.45 14.97
C THR A 173 22.11 -5.32 16.27
N ASP A 174 21.77 -4.09 16.65
CA ASP A 174 21.08 -3.73 17.90
C ASP A 174 19.63 -3.26 17.70
N SER A 175 19.13 -3.24 16.45
CA SER A 175 17.78 -2.75 16.13
C SER A 175 17.16 -3.44 14.92
N TYR A 176 15.83 -3.50 14.89
CA TYR A 176 15.03 -3.90 13.73
C TYR A 176 14.62 -2.70 12.85
N GLN A 177 15.15 -1.51 13.11
CA GLN A 177 15.04 -0.38 12.21
C GLN A 177 16.31 -0.27 11.38
N LEU A 178 16.15 -0.13 10.07
CA LEU A 178 17.30 0.11 9.20
C LEU A 178 17.82 1.52 9.42
N LYS A 179 19.14 1.67 9.33
CA LYS A 179 19.77 2.97 9.36
C LYS A 179 20.05 3.42 7.94
N ARG A 180 19.54 4.58 7.56
CA ARG A 180 19.82 5.20 6.26
C ARG A 180 21.11 6.01 6.34
N VAL A 181 22.01 5.84 5.37
CA VAL A 181 23.26 6.60 5.27
C VAL A 181 23.44 7.15 3.86
N GLU A 182 23.77 8.42 3.75
CA GLU A 182 24.02 9.07 2.47
C GLU A 182 25.30 8.53 1.85
N LEU A 183 25.24 8.18 0.57
CA LEU A 183 26.40 7.77 -0.21
C LEU A 183 27.14 9.01 -0.71
N ASP A 184 28.45 9.03 -0.50
CA ASP A 184 29.38 9.93 -1.19
C ASP A 184 30.31 9.11 -2.09
N LYS A 185 30.88 9.74 -3.10
CA LYS A 185 31.87 9.15 -4.01
C LYS A 185 33.07 8.54 -3.28
N ASN A 186 33.39 9.05 -2.10
CA ASN A 186 34.52 8.60 -1.28
C ASN A 186 34.15 7.48 -0.29
N LEU A 187 32.87 7.15 -0.12
CA LEU A 187 32.38 6.16 0.83
C LEU A 187 32.23 4.78 0.15
N SER A 188 33.09 3.85 0.56
CA SER A 188 32.92 2.42 0.29
C SER A 188 32.41 1.74 1.57
N PHE A 189 31.18 1.23 1.52
CA PHE A 189 30.63 0.41 2.60
C PHE A 189 30.86 -1.06 2.26
N GLN A 190 31.84 -1.69 2.91
CA GLN A 190 31.82 -3.13 3.12
C GLN A 190 30.91 -3.37 4.33
N GLY A 191 29.69 -3.81 4.06
CA GLY A 191 28.59 -3.80 5.02
C GLY A 191 28.86 -4.60 6.29
N TYR A 192 28.51 -4.01 7.43
CA TYR A 192 27.45 -4.47 8.35
C TYR A 192 26.67 -3.23 8.80
#